data_AF-A0A7X4C0V3-F1
#
_entry.id   AF-A0A7X4C0V3-F1
#
_cell.length_a   1.000
_cell.length_b   1.000
_cell.length_c   1.000
_cell.angle_alpha   90.00
_cell.angle_beta   90.00
_cell.angle_gamma   90.00
#
_symmetry.space_group_name_H-M   'P 1'
#
loop_
_entity.id
_entity.type
_entity.pdbx_description
1 polymer ?
#
loop_
_entity_poly.entity_id
_entity_poly.type
_entity_poly.pdbx_seq_one_letter_code
_entity_poly.pdbx_strand_id
1 'polypeptide(L)'
;MDPALDTIVLGDVLVSALGQLLRLEESCDGTVCTVLFQGETATIDLRDVHPDGPAVAITGQQTRNGVQTGRATASGGRLSYDTVGVWGAYNVGTPLRGSTTLQGMDVQFAFPMSLGTGSGSNPLIGSAIWTGVMAGVKIGGSSLGAEVTGDAEMTVDLGASSLDLAFTNIAEPASGALSNDIRWRDVSMQNGSFQTAGLDGRFYGPNHEEAGGVFERSGIAGAFSLARQ
;
A
#
# COMPACT_ATOMS: atom_id res chain seq x y z
N MET A 1 11.84 -0.23 21.35
CA MET A 1 11.79 -1.61 20.84
C MET A 1 11.21 -1.49 19.46
N ASP A 2 11.93 -1.99 18.46
CA ASP A 2 11.44 -2.05 17.09
C ASP A 2 10.19 -2.96 17.09
N PRO A 3 8.97 -2.44 16.87
CA PRO A 3 7.80 -3.30 16.79
C PRO A 3 8.04 -4.29 15.66
N ALA A 4 8.01 -5.59 15.97
CA ALA A 4 8.25 -6.61 14.97
C ALA A 4 7.25 -6.43 13.82
N LEU A 5 7.76 -6.09 12.63
CA LEU A 5 7.01 -6.16 11.38
C LEU A 5 6.77 -7.64 11.10
N ASP A 6 5.64 -8.16 11.58
CA ASP A 6 5.28 -9.58 11.49
C ASP A 6 4.26 -9.86 10.39
N THR A 7 3.68 -8.80 9.82
CA THR A 7 2.58 -8.86 8.90
C THR A 7 2.87 -8.04 7.65
N ILE A 8 2.77 -8.70 6.50
CA ILE A 8 3.04 -8.15 5.19
C ILE A 8 1.84 -8.48 4.29
N VAL A 9 1.34 -7.48 3.58
CA VAL A 9 0.30 -7.59 2.55
C VAL A 9 0.86 -6.95 1.29
N LEU A 10 0.84 -7.69 0.18
CA LEU A 10 1.47 -7.29 -1.08
C LEU A 10 0.46 -7.39 -2.21
N GLY A 11 0.56 -6.47 -3.15
CA GLY A 11 -0.07 -6.59 -4.47
C GLY A 11 0.97 -6.94 -5.52
N ASP A 12 0.49 -7.32 -6.71
CA ASP A 12 1.37 -7.62 -7.85
C ASP A 12 2.42 -6.54 -8.07
N VAL A 13 3.64 -6.95 -8.42
CA VAL A 13 4.67 -6.02 -8.88
C VAL A 13 4.37 -5.63 -10.31
N LEU A 14 4.06 -4.36 -10.52
CA LEU A 14 3.73 -3.80 -11.83
C LEU A 14 4.99 -3.23 -12.47
N VAL A 15 5.39 -3.74 -13.63
CA VAL A 15 6.57 -3.29 -14.37
C VAL A 15 6.16 -2.75 -15.73
N SER A 16 6.48 -1.49 -15.99
CA SER A 16 6.31 -0.86 -17.29
C SER A 16 7.62 -0.91 -18.07
N ALA A 17 7.67 -1.76 -19.09
CA ALA A 17 8.84 -1.98 -19.94
C ALA A 17 8.41 -2.24 -21.39
N LEU A 18 9.18 -1.72 -22.36
CA LEU A 18 8.97 -1.99 -23.79
C LEU A 18 7.54 -1.69 -24.30
N GLY A 19 6.88 -0.69 -23.72
CA GLY A 19 5.49 -0.34 -24.08
C GLY A 19 4.48 -1.40 -23.64
N GLN A 20 4.79 -2.19 -22.62
CA GLN A 20 3.90 -3.15 -21.97
C GLN A 20 3.91 -2.92 -20.46
N LEU A 21 2.75 -3.19 -19.85
CA LEU A 21 2.65 -3.34 -18.41
C LEU A 21 2.62 -4.82 -18.08
N LEU A 22 3.60 -5.26 -17.31
CA LEU A 22 3.80 -6.64 -16.91
C LEU A 22 3.45 -6.75 -15.42
N ARG A 23 2.78 -7.85 -15.07
CA ARG A 23 2.53 -8.25 -13.68
C ARG A 23 3.51 -9.35 -13.36
N LEU A 24 4.33 -9.13 -12.35
CA LEU A 24 5.31 -10.09 -11.89
C LEU A 24 4.86 -10.61 -10.53
N GLU A 25 4.98 -11.92 -10.37
CA GLU A 25 4.81 -12.56 -9.07
C GLU A 25 6.05 -12.30 -8.22
N GLU A 26 5.82 -12.01 -6.96
CA GLU A 26 6.83 -11.89 -5.92
C GLU A 26 6.84 -13.12 -5.00
N SER A 27 8.00 -13.37 -4.39
CA SER A 27 8.15 -14.32 -3.29
C SER A 27 8.88 -13.63 -2.16
N CYS A 28 8.33 -13.66 -0.95
CA CYS A 28 8.93 -13.01 0.20
C CYS A 28 9.29 -14.01 1.29
N ASP A 29 10.48 -13.86 1.85
CA ASP A 29 10.94 -14.54 3.05
C ASP A 29 11.16 -13.47 4.14
N GLY A 30 10.22 -13.39 5.08
CA GLY A 30 10.14 -12.26 6.00
C GLY A 30 9.99 -10.94 5.24
N THR A 31 10.85 -9.97 5.54
CA THR A 31 10.84 -8.64 4.89
C THR A 31 11.58 -8.60 3.56
N VAL A 32 12.16 -9.72 3.11
CA VAL A 32 12.95 -9.74 1.87
C VAL A 32 12.11 -10.32 0.76
N CYS A 33 11.67 -9.48 -0.16
CA CYS A 33 10.89 -9.85 -1.33
C CYS A 33 11.78 -10.00 -2.56
N THR A 34 11.47 -11.00 -3.36
CA THR A 34 12.20 -11.37 -4.56
C THR A 34 11.24 -11.38 -5.74
N VAL A 35 11.65 -10.72 -6.82
CA VAL A 35 10.89 -10.62 -8.07
C VAL A 35 11.73 -11.17 -9.20
N LEU A 36 11.16 -12.05 -10.02
CA LEU A 36 11.83 -12.60 -11.20
C LEU A 36 11.36 -11.88 -12.46
N PHE A 37 12.29 -11.27 -13.18
CA PHE A 37 12.01 -10.60 -14.45
C PHE A 37 12.99 -11.08 -15.53
N GLN A 38 12.47 -11.76 -16.56
CA GLN A 38 13.28 -12.26 -17.69
C GLN A 38 14.55 -13.04 -17.26
N GLY A 39 14.45 -13.83 -16.19
CA GLY A 39 15.56 -14.62 -15.66
C GLY A 39 16.52 -13.85 -14.74
N GLU A 40 16.32 -12.55 -14.55
CA GLU A 40 17.02 -11.75 -13.55
C GLU A 40 16.20 -11.68 -12.26
N THR A 41 16.89 -11.81 -11.13
CA THR A 41 16.30 -11.69 -9.81
C THR A 41 16.57 -10.30 -9.24
N ALA A 42 15.50 -9.60 -8.89
CA ALA A 42 15.56 -8.38 -8.10
C ALA A 42 15.12 -8.69 -6.66
N THR A 43 15.86 -8.17 -5.69
CA THR A 43 15.53 -8.32 -4.27
C THR A 43 15.28 -6.96 -3.67
N ILE A 44 14.22 -6.85 -2.87
CA ILE A 44 13.82 -5.64 -2.16
C ILE A 44 13.69 -6.03 -0.69
N ASP A 45 14.46 -5.39 0.19
CA ASP A 45 14.20 -5.45 1.62
C ASP A 45 13.15 -4.40 1.96
N LEU A 46 11.97 -4.85 2.38
CA LEU A 46 10.84 -3.97 2.70
C LEU A 46 11.12 -3.05 3.90
N ARG A 47 12.18 -3.31 4.68
CA ARG A 47 12.66 -2.38 5.71
C ARG A 47 13.31 -1.12 5.12
N ASP A 48 13.84 -1.23 3.91
CA ASP A 48 14.45 -0.09 3.21
C ASP A 48 13.41 0.93 2.74
N VAL A 49 12.11 0.61 2.81
CA VAL A 49 11.00 1.52 2.48
C VAL A 49 10.18 1.92 3.70
N HIS A 50 10.56 1.43 4.88
CA HIS A 50 9.98 1.83 6.15
C HIS A 50 10.48 3.23 6.55
N PRO A 51 9.66 4.10 7.18
CA PRO A 51 10.09 5.43 7.65
C PRO A 51 11.33 5.44 8.51
N ASP A 52 11.44 4.43 9.36
CA ASP A 52 12.58 4.27 10.27
C ASP A 52 13.74 3.50 9.62
N GLY A 53 13.61 3.18 8.33
CA GLY A 53 14.64 2.52 7.54
C GLY A 53 15.83 3.46 7.30
N PRO A 54 17.07 2.93 7.26
CA PRO A 54 18.28 3.74 7.19
C PRO A 54 18.47 4.51 5.86
N ALA A 55 17.69 4.17 4.82
CA ALA A 55 17.86 4.67 3.46
C ALA A 55 16.80 5.69 3.01
N VAL A 56 15.80 6.00 3.85
CA VAL A 56 14.63 6.77 3.43
C VAL A 56 14.71 8.22 3.89
N ALA A 57 14.78 9.15 2.94
CA ALA A 57 14.46 10.54 3.22
C ALA A 57 12.95 10.73 3.06
N ILE A 58 12.27 11.10 4.14
CA ILE A 58 10.86 11.49 4.09
C ILE A 58 10.76 13.01 4.06
N THR A 59 10.03 13.55 3.09
CA THR A 59 9.78 14.98 2.94
C THR A 59 8.29 15.27 2.83
N GLY A 60 7.91 16.52 3.11
CA GLY A 60 6.53 16.99 2.96
C GLY A 60 5.53 16.27 3.86
N GLN A 61 5.95 15.90 5.09
CA GLN A 61 5.08 15.18 6.01
C GLN A 61 3.85 16.00 6.41
N GLN A 62 2.70 15.36 6.39
CA GLN A 62 1.42 15.92 6.82
C GLN A 62 0.60 14.84 7.54
N THR A 63 -0.18 15.23 8.53
CA THR A 63 -1.17 14.33 9.15
C THR A 63 -2.53 14.58 8.53
N ARG A 64 -3.17 13.52 8.02
CA ARG A 64 -4.53 13.55 7.47
C ARG A 64 -5.30 12.36 8.04
N ASN A 65 -6.45 12.62 8.66
CA ASN A 65 -7.31 11.61 9.27
C ASN A 65 -6.57 10.68 10.26
N GLY A 66 -5.67 11.25 11.07
CA GLY A 66 -4.87 10.49 12.05
C GLY A 66 -3.68 9.71 11.47
N VAL A 67 -3.49 9.72 10.16
CA VAL A 67 -2.41 9.01 9.45
C VAL A 67 -1.39 10.00 8.92
N GLN A 68 -0.09 9.71 9.10
CA GLN A 68 0.97 10.51 8.50
C GLN A 68 1.10 10.18 7.02
N THR A 69 1.36 11.19 6.21
CA THR A 69 1.54 11.07 4.77
C THR A 69 2.74 11.89 4.35
N GLY A 70 3.36 11.56 3.24
CA GLY A 70 4.54 12.28 2.76
C GLY A 70 5.23 11.52 1.63
N ARG A 71 6.37 12.05 1.20
CA ARG A 71 7.12 11.51 0.06
C ARG A 71 8.40 10.87 0.55
N ALA A 72 8.52 9.57 0.29
CA ALA A 72 9.70 8.77 0.58
C ALA A 72 10.57 8.68 -0.67
N THR A 73 11.82 9.13 -0.54
CA THR A 73 12.82 9.06 -1.61
C THR A 73 14.02 8.26 -1.15
N ALA A 74 14.47 7.32 -1.97
CA ALA A 74 15.77 6.71 -1.84
C ALA A 74 16.47 6.65 -3.19
N SER A 75 17.77 6.93 -3.15
CA SER A 75 18.68 6.85 -4.28
C SER A 75 19.97 6.20 -3.82
N GLY A 76 20.27 5.02 -4.36
CA GLY A 76 21.46 4.24 -4.01
C GLY A 76 21.27 2.75 -4.34
N GLY A 77 22.31 2.10 -4.86
CA GLY A 77 22.22 0.69 -5.27
C GLY A 77 21.49 0.47 -6.60
N ARG A 78 20.85 -0.70 -6.77
CA ARG A 78 20.14 -1.08 -8.02
C ARG A 78 18.76 -0.42 -8.17
N LEU A 79 18.19 0.14 -7.11
CA LEU A 79 16.80 0.58 -7.10
C LEU A 79 16.71 2.02 -6.58
N SER A 80 16.06 2.89 -7.35
CA SER A 80 15.70 4.23 -6.91
C SER A 80 14.19 4.36 -6.90
N TYR A 81 13.65 4.85 -5.80
CA TYR A 81 12.22 5.06 -5.65
C TYR A 81 11.94 6.46 -5.13
N ASP A 82 10.77 6.93 -5.52
CA ASP A 82 10.23 8.24 -5.20
C ASP A 82 8.71 8.11 -5.17
N THR A 83 8.17 7.95 -3.96
CA THR A 83 6.82 7.43 -3.76
C THR A 83 6.11 8.19 -2.63
N VAL A 84 4.79 8.34 -2.77
CA VAL A 84 3.96 8.77 -1.65
C VAL A 84 3.70 7.60 -0.71
N GLY A 85 3.93 7.79 0.59
CA GLY A 85 3.60 6.80 1.62
C GLY A 85 2.51 7.28 2.58
N VAL A 86 1.89 6.32 3.25
CA VAL A 86 0.94 6.50 4.35
C VAL A 86 1.42 5.68 5.55
N TRP A 87 1.49 6.31 6.73
CA TRP A 87 2.12 5.76 7.92
C TRP A 87 1.23 5.98 9.13
N GLY A 88 0.73 4.89 9.68
CA GLY A 88 0.15 4.81 11.02
C GLY A 88 1.23 4.54 12.07
N ALA A 89 0.78 4.38 13.31
CA ALA A 89 1.57 3.95 14.46
C ALA A 89 1.91 2.45 14.43
N TYR A 90 1.08 1.61 13.81
CA TYR A 90 1.24 0.16 13.73
C TYR A 90 1.36 -0.37 12.31
N ASN A 91 1.03 0.44 11.30
CA ASN A 91 1.09 0.04 9.91
C ASN A 91 1.69 1.10 8.97
N VAL A 92 2.25 0.63 7.87
CA VAL A 92 2.77 1.42 6.75
C VAL A 92 2.09 0.94 5.47
N GLY A 93 1.82 1.86 4.54
CA GLY A 93 1.34 1.57 3.20
C GLY A 93 2.06 2.42 2.16
N THR A 94 2.49 1.83 1.06
CA THR A 94 3.06 2.57 -0.08
C THR A 94 2.86 1.83 -1.40
N PRO A 95 2.56 2.52 -2.52
CA PRO A 95 2.55 1.96 -3.85
C PRO A 95 3.97 1.94 -4.48
N LEU A 96 4.98 1.51 -3.70
CA LEU A 96 6.41 1.72 -3.92
C LEU A 96 6.75 1.92 -5.40
N ARG A 97 6.90 3.18 -5.79
CA ARG A 97 7.12 3.58 -7.18
C ARG A 97 8.58 3.94 -7.41
N GLY A 98 9.16 3.40 -8.47
CA GLY A 98 10.54 3.73 -8.81
C GLY A 98 10.94 3.37 -10.22
N SER A 99 12.25 3.41 -10.42
CA SER A 99 12.89 2.97 -11.66
C SER A 99 14.18 2.22 -11.36
N THR A 100 14.54 1.34 -12.28
CA THR A 100 15.79 0.58 -12.26
C THR A 100 16.21 0.24 -13.68
N THR A 101 17.46 -0.17 -13.85
CA THR A 101 17.97 -0.69 -15.11
C THR A 101 18.09 -2.21 -15.01
N LEU A 102 17.29 -2.93 -15.79
CA LEU A 102 17.35 -4.39 -15.91
C LEU A 102 17.87 -4.76 -17.30
N GLN A 103 18.99 -5.49 -17.36
CA GLN A 103 19.65 -5.89 -18.61
C GLN A 103 19.92 -4.71 -19.58
N GLY A 104 20.23 -3.52 -19.04
CA GLY A 104 20.47 -2.31 -19.83
C GLY A 104 19.20 -1.58 -20.30
N MET A 105 18.02 -2.02 -19.87
CA MET A 105 16.74 -1.33 -20.11
C MET A 105 16.27 -0.60 -18.87
N ASP A 106 15.93 0.67 -19.02
CA ASP A 106 15.27 1.42 -17.94
C ASP A 106 13.81 0.99 -17.85
N VAL A 107 13.43 0.52 -16.67
CA VAL A 107 12.08 0.07 -16.36
C VAL A 107 11.52 0.91 -15.22
N GLN A 108 10.22 1.20 -15.30
CA GLN A 108 9.47 1.76 -14.18
C GLN A 108 8.73 0.64 -13.47
N PHE A 109 8.63 0.74 -12.15
CA PHE A 109 7.86 -0.21 -11.37
C PHE A 109 6.96 0.49 -10.34
N ALA A 110 5.89 -0.20 -9.96
CA ALA A 110 5.06 0.10 -8.81
C ALA A 110 4.80 -1.20 -8.06
N PHE A 111 4.98 -1.18 -6.74
CA PHE A 111 4.79 -2.35 -5.89
C PHE A 111 3.92 -1.97 -4.68
N PRO A 112 2.59 -2.14 -4.77
CA PRO A 112 1.69 -1.92 -3.65
C PRO A 112 2.04 -2.83 -2.48
N MET A 113 2.23 -2.22 -1.32
CA MET A 113 2.59 -2.95 -0.12
C MET A 113 2.02 -2.29 1.13
N SER A 114 1.67 -3.14 2.10
CA SER A 114 1.37 -2.74 3.47
C SER A 114 2.10 -3.65 4.46
N LEU A 115 2.66 -3.04 5.48
CA LEU A 115 3.50 -3.67 6.50
C LEU A 115 3.02 -3.24 7.88
N GLY A 116 3.17 -4.08 8.88
CA GLY A 116 2.92 -3.67 10.26
C GLY A 116 2.91 -4.81 11.26
N THR A 117 2.42 -4.51 12.46
CA THR A 117 2.16 -5.48 13.52
C THR A 117 0.68 -5.87 13.49
N GLY A 118 0.38 -7.06 12.99
CA GLY A 118 -1.00 -7.52 12.80
C GLY A 118 -1.72 -7.81 14.11
N SER A 119 -3.03 -7.54 14.18
CA SER A 119 -3.84 -7.86 15.38
C SER A 119 -4.11 -9.36 15.57
N GLY A 120 -3.96 -10.16 14.51
CA GLY A 120 -4.16 -11.62 14.51
C GLY A 120 -5.59 -12.11 14.78
N SER A 121 -6.56 -11.21 14.92
CA SER A 121 -7.95 -11.50 15.27
C SER A 121 -8.89 -10.46 14.67
N ASN A 122 -10.18 -10.81 14.53
CA ASN A 122 -11.20 -9.82 14.17
C ASN A 122 -11.53 -8.96 15.41
N PRO A 123 -11.91 -7.69 15.24
CA PRO A 123 -12.59 -6.94 16.28
C PRO A 123 -13.92 -7.63 16.64
N LEU A 124 -14.31 -7.68 17.92
CA LEU A 124 -15.33 -8.64 18.39
C LEU A 124 -16.69 -8.04 18.79
N ILE A 125 -16.81 -6.74 19.10
CA ILE A 125 -18.06 -6.19 19.67
C ILE A 125 -18.40 -4.80 19.11
N GLY A 126 -19.61 -4.67 18.54
CA GLY A 126 -20.23 -3.40 18.16
C GLY A 126 -20.07 -3.03 16.68
N SER A 127 -19.97 -1.74 16.41
CA SER A 127 -19.58 -1.17 15.13
C SER A 127 -18.46 -0.17 15.36
N ALA A 128 -17.54 -0.04 14.41
CA ALA A 128 -16.46 0.94 14.51
C ALA A 128 -16.11 1.51 13.14
N ILE A 129 -15.54 2.71 13.16
CA ILE A 129 -15.12 3.44 11.97
C ILE A 129 -13.62 3.65 12.05
N TRP A 130 -12.93 3.40 10.94
CA TRP A 130 -11.56 3.79 10.72
C TRP A 130 -11.53 4.83 9.61
N THR A 131 -10.73 5.89 9.78
CA THR A 131 -10.51 6.90 8.75
C THR A 131 -9.03 7.06 8.50
N GLY A 132 -8.66 7.44 7.29
CA GLY A 132 -7.27 7.45 6.88
C GLY A 132 -7.06 7.98 5.48
N VAL A 133 -6.02 7.45 4.84
CA VAL A 133 -5.55 7.90 3.54
C VAL A 133 -5.17 6.70 2.68
N MET A 134 -5.43 6.82 1.38
CA MET A 134 -4.88 5.95 0.35
C MET A 134 -3.79 6.68 -0.44
N ALA A 135 -2.75 5.94 -0.85
CA ALA A 135 -1.76 6.37 -1.84
C ALA A 135 -1.69 5.31 -2.96
N GLY A 136 -1.62 5.73 -4.21
CA GLY A 136 -1.66 4.81 -5.34
C GLY A 136 -1.03 5.39 -6.60
N VAL A 137 -0.91 4.53 -7.62
CA VAL A 137 -0.42 4.88 -8.95
C VAL A 137 -1.49 4.51 -9.96
N LYS A 138 -1.82 5.44 -10.87
CA LYS A 138 -2.70 5.14 -12.00
C LYS A 138 -2.05 4.10 -12.92
N ILE A 139 -2.84 3.17 -13.40
CA ILE A 139 -2.43 2.09 -14.28
C ILE A 139 -3.12 2.30 -15.62
N GLY A 140 -2.34 2.59 -16.66
CA GLY A 140 -2.82 2.64 -18.03
C GLY A 140 -2.66 1.28 -18.73
N GLY A 141 -3.06 1.20 -19.99
CA GLY A 141 -2.97 -0.05 -20.76
C GLY A 141 -1.55 -0.60 -20.90
N SER A 142 -0.53 0.27 -20.89
CA SER A 142 0.88 -0.12 -21.11
C SER A 142 1.89 0.63 -20.25
N SER A 143 1.44 1.40 -19.26
CA SER A 143 2.32 2.29 -18.50
C SER A 143 1.80 2.60 -17.10
N LEU A 144 2.73 2.92 -16.21
CA LEU A 144 2.43 3.53 -14.93
C LEU A 144 2.20 5.04 -15.13
N GLY A 145 1.06 5.51 -14.64
CA GLY A 145 0.60 6.89 -14.76
C GLY A 145 1.02 7.77 -13.58
N ALA A 146 0.21 8.78 -13.28
CA ALA A 146 0.43 9.67 -12.15
C ALA A 146 0.19 8.97 -10.80
N GLU A 147 0.87 9.44 -9.75
CA GLU A 147 0.50 9.10 -8.37
C GLU A 147 -0.80 9.82 -7.99
N VAL A 148 -1.58 9.19 -7.12
CA VAL A 148 -2.83 9.73 -6.58
C VAL A 148 -2.89 9.50 -5.08
N THR A 149 -3.57 10.41 -4.38
CA THR A 149 -3.93 10.23 -2.96
C THR A 149 -5.42 10.51 -2.77
N GLY A 150 -6.00 9.96 -1.73
CA GLY A 150 -7.43 10.12 -1.41
C GLY A 150 -7.72 9.88 0.06
N ASP A 151 -8.90 10.27 0.51
CA ASP A 151 -9.41 9.87 1.83
C ASP A 151 -9.77 8.40 1.80
N ALA A 152 -9.57 7.71 2.92
CA ALA A 152 -10.04 6.35 3.13
C ALA A 152 -10.97 6.32 4.35
N GLU A 153 -12.09 5.61 4.23
CA GLU A 153 -13.02 5.35 5.32
C GLU A 153 -13.45 3.89 5.28
N MET A 154 -13.40 3.25 6.45
CA MET A 154 -13.83 1.88 6.65
C MET A 154 -14.83 1.80 7.79
N THR A 155 -16.01 1.26 7.51
CA THR A 155 -17.04 0.99 8.52
C THR A 155 -17.15 -0.51 8.71
N VAL A 156 -17.04 -0.97 9.95
CA VAL A 156 -17.08 -2.40 10.27
C VAL A 156 -18.32 -2.73 11.07
N ASP A 157 -19.07 -3.74 10.61
CA ASP A 157 -20.12 -4.41 11.36
C ASP A 157 -19.55 -5.70 11.98
N LEU A 158 -19.33 -5.65 13.30
CA LEU A 158 -18.70 -6.75 14.04
C LEU A 158 -19.70 -7.89 14.29
N GLY A 159 -21.00 -7.62 14.25
CA GLY A 159 -22.04 -8.63 14.35
C GLY A 159 -22.17 -9.46 13.07
N ALA A 160 -22.00 -8.83 11.92
CA ALA A 160 -21.97 -9.49 10.62
C ALA A 160 -20.59 -10.03 10.22
N SER A 161 -19.53 -9.63 10.94
CA SER A 161 -18.13 -9.88 10.55
C SER A 161 -17.84 -9.40 9.13
N SER A 162 -18.37 -8.24 8.78
CA SER A 162 -18.19 -7.61 7.47
C SER A 162 -17.79 -6.13 7.60
N LEU A 163 -17.28 -5.58 6.51
CA LEU A 163 -16.95 -4.16 6.42
C LEU A 163 -17.28 -3.57 5.05
N ASP A 164 -17.47 -2.25 5.06
CA ASP A 164 -17.49 -1.40 3.89
C ASP A 164 -16.22 -0.55 3.87
N LEU A 165 -15.59 -0.42 2.71
CA LEU A 165 -14.39 0.41 2.50
C LEU A 165 -14.63 1.35 1.33
N ALA A 166 -14.35 2.63 1.52
CA ALA A 166 -14.45 3.64 0.48
C ALA A 166 -13.18 4.49 0.40
N PHE A 167 -12.75 4.77 -0.83
CA PHE A 167 -11.78 5.80 -1.15
C PHE A 167 -12.49 6.93 -1.88
N THR A 168 -12.33 8.15 -1.36
CA THR A 168 -12.99 9.36 -1.87
C THR A 168 -11.98 10.49 -2.07
N ASN A 169 -12.36 11.53 -2.81
CA ASN A 169 -11.50 12.68 -3.08
C ASN A 169 -10.13 12.28 -3.65
N ILE A 170 -10.13 11.26 -4.52
CA ILE A 170 -8.91 10.73 -5.11
C ILE A 170 -8.40 11.74 -6.14
N ALA A 171 -7.20 12.28 -5.92
CA ALA A 171 -6.64 13.33 -6.75
C ALA A 171 -5.14 13.11 -7.00
N GLU A 172 -4.68 13.55 -8.16
CA GLU A 172 -3.25 13.70 -8.45
C GLU A 172 -2.69 14.91 -7.67
N PRO A 173 -1.68 14.74 -6.79
CA PRO A 173 -1.17 15.85 -5.97
C PRO A 173 -0.63 17.03 -6.79
N ALA A 174 -0.03 16.75 -7.96
CA ALA A 174 0.62 17.77 -8.79
C ALA A 174 -0.38 18.59 -9.62
N SER A 175 -1.42 17.95 -10.16
CA SER A 175 -2.36 18.57 -11.11
C SER A 175 -3.72 18.89 -10.49
N GLY A 176 -4.06 18.26 -9.35
CA GLY A 176 -5.40 18.27 -8.77
C GLY A 176 -6.43 17.47 -9.58
N ALA A 177 -6.01 16.73 -10.61
CA ALA A 177 -6.92 15.95 -11.44
C ALA A 177 -7.59 14.85 -10.62
N LEU A 178 -8.93 14.87 -10.59
CA LEU A 178 -9.73 13.92 -9.83
C LEU A 178 -9.83 12.56 -10.53
N SER A 179 -9.97 11.52 -9.72
CA SER A 179 -10.34 10.16 -10.13
C SER A 179 -11.67 9.79 -9.48
N ASN A 180 -12.35 8.77 -10.03
CA ASN A 180 -13.61 8.29 -9.45
C ASN A 180 -13.38 7.65 -8.07
N ASP A 181 -14.34 7.82 -7.17
CA ASP A 181 -14.38 7.09 -5.91
C ASP A 181 -14.34 5.57 -6.12
N ILE A 182 -13.74 4.86 -5.17
CA ILE A 182 -13.66 3.40 -5.17
C ILE A 182 -14.36 2.87 -3.92
N ARG A 183 -15.18 1.82 -4.04
CA ARG A 183 -15.96 1.29 -2.91
C ARG A 183 -16.08 -0.23 -2.94
N TRP A 184 -15.81 -0.87 -1.82
CA TRP A 184 -16.15 -2.26 -1.54
C TRP A 184 -17.23 -2.30 -0.46
N ARG A 185 -18.11 -3.28 -0.53
CA ARG A 185 -19.21 -3.49 0.42
C ARG A 185 -19.25 -4.92 0.89
N ASP A 186 -19.72 -5.12 2.11
CA ASP A 186 -19.95 -6.43 2.72
C ASP A 186 -18.72 -7.35 2.63
N VAL A 187 -17.51 -6.77 2.74
CA VAL A 187 -16.25 -7.53 2.67
C VAL A 187 -16.14 -8.37 3.93
N SER A 188 -16.09 -9.70 3.77
CA SER A 188 -15.99 -10.61 4.90
C SER A 188 -14.63 -10.48 5.61
N MET A 189 -14.66 -10.57 6.94
CA MET A 189 -13.47 -10.55 7.79
C MET A 189 -13.17 -11.94 8.35
N GLN A 190 -11.90 -12.33 8.35
CA GLN A 190 -11.45 -13.59 8.93
C GLN A 190 -10.08 -13.43 9.58
N ASN A 191 -9.96 -13.79 10.86
CA ASN A 191 -8.68 -13.83 11.58
C ASN A 191 -7.86 -12.52 11.50
N GLY A 192 -8.54 -11.37 11.54
CA GLY A 192 -7.91 -10.05 11.46
C GLY A 192 -7.53 -9.61 10.04
N SER A 193 -7.91 -10.36 9.00
CA SER A 193 -7.82 -9.96 7.60
C SER A 193 -9.19 -9.76 6.97
N PHE A 194 -9.19 -9.06 5.84
CA PHE A 194 -10.35 -8.87 4.98
C PHE A 194 -9.87 -8.86 3.53
N GLN A 195 -10.54 -9.62 2.67
CA GLN A 195 -10.09 -9.81 1.28
C GLN A 195 -11.28 -9.94 0.35
N THR A 196 -11.15 -9.38 -0.86
CA THR A 196 -12.05 -9.59 -1.99
C THR A 196 -11.31 -9.25 -3.29
N ALA A 197 -12.00 -9.31 -4.43
CA ALA A 197 -11.38 -8.96 -5.71
C ALA A 197 -10.81 -7.52 -5.68
N GLY A 198 -9.50 -7.42 -5.88
CA GLY A 198 -8.77 -6.15 -5.91
C GLY A 198 -8.58 -5.47 -4.55
N LEU A 199 -8.74 -6.21 -3.43
CA LEU A 199 -8.51 -5.71 -2.08
C LEU A 199 -7.97 -6.82 -1.19
N ASP A 200 -6.84 -6.54 -0.53
CA ASP A 200 -6.30 -7.37 0.55
C ASP A 200 -5.88 -6.45 1.68
N GLY A 201 -6.39 -6.69 2.89
CA GLY A 201 -6.11 -5.86 4.03
C GLY A 201 -6.21 -6.59 5.36
N ARG A 202 -5.71 -5.92 6.39
CA ARG A 202 -5.60 -6.43 7.75
C ARG A 202 -5.83 -5.34 8.78
N PHE A 203 -6.20 -5.78 9.98
CA PHE A 203 -6.16 -4.95 11.18
C PHE A 203 -4.77 -5.03 11.83
N TYR A 204 -4.33 -3.90 12.37
CA TYR A 204 -3.03 -3.70 12.99
C TYR A 204 -3.18 -3.14 14.41
N GLY A 205 -2.17 -3.42 15.23
CA GLY A 205 -2.13 -3.03 16.65
C GLY A 205 -2.88 -4.01 17.57
N PRO A 206 -2.60 -3.98 18.88
CA PRO A 206 -3.13 -4.95 19.84
C PRO A 206 -4.65 -4.87 20.05
N ASN A 207 -5.29 -3.73 19.73
CA ASN A 207 -6.73 -3.51 19.88
C ASN A 207 -7.38 -3.05 18.57
N HIS A 208 -6.79 -3.42 17.43
CA HIS A 208 -7.27 -3.04 16.10
C HIS A 208 -7.32 -1.51 15.94
N GLU A 209 -6.34 -0.82 16.52
CA GLU A 209 -6.22 0.64 16.44
C GLU A 209 -6.10 1.11 14.98
N GLU A 210 -5.58 0.26 14.11
CA GLU A 210 -5.35 0.58 12.71
C GLU A 210 -5.87 -0.52 11.78
N ALA A 211 -6.08 -0.12 10.53
CA ALA A 211 -6.33 -1.02 9.42
C ALA A 211 -5.53 -0.55 8.22
N GLY A 212 -5.10 -1.48 7.39
CA GLY A 212 -4.27 -1.17 6.23
C GLY A 212 -4.28 -2.30 5.24
N GLY A 213 -3.70 -2.06 4.08
CA GLY A 213 -3.67 -3.07 3.02
C GLY A 213 -3.29 -2.50 1.68
N VAL A 214 -3.48 -3.33 0.66
CA VAL A 214 -3.25 -3.01 -0.74
C VAL A 214 -4.55 -3.16 -1.51
N PHE A 215 -4.63 -2.45 -2.63
CA PHE A 215 -5.78 -2.54 -3.52
C PHE A 215 -5.34 -2.40 -4.97
N GLU A 216 -6.15 -2.98 -5.85
CA GLU A 216 -6.14 -2.66 -7.27
C GLU A 216 -7.57 -2.58 -7.78
N ARG A 217 -8.00 -1.39 -8.18
CA ARG A 217 -9.35 -1.18 -8.72
C ARG A 217 -9.43 0.10 -9.52
N SER A 218 -10.30 0.13 -10.53
CA SER A 218 -10.56 1.33 -11.34
C SER A 218 -9.30 1.93 -11.97
N GLY A 219 -8.33 1.07 -12.36
CA GLY A 219 -7.07 1.51 -12.96
C GLY A 219 -6.14 2.22 -11.97
N ILE A 220 -6.22 1.91 -10.68
CA ILE A 220 -5.29 2.38 -9.65
C ILE A 220 -4.86 1.16 -8.85
N ALA A 221 -3.54 0.97 -8.66
CA ALA A 221 -3.03 0.11 -7.61
C ALA A 221 -2.38 0.94 -6.53
N GLY A 222 -2.57 0.54 -5.28
CA GLY A 222 -2.04 1.30 -4.17
C GLY A 222 -2.14 0.60 -2.83
N ALA A 223 -1.84 1.38 -1.80
CA ALA A 223 -1.91 0.98 -0.41
C ALA A 223 -2.67 2.02 0.40
N PHE A 224 -3.15 1.61 1.57
CA PHE A 224 -3.87 2.49 2.47
C PHE A 224 -3.51 2.20 3.92
N SER A 225 -3.72 3.20 4.77
CA SER A 225 -3.62 3.13 6.23
C SER A 225 -4.79 3.93 6.80
N LEU A 226 -5.45 3.39 7.82
CA LEU A 226 -6.54 4.00 8.54
C LEU A 226 -6.35 3.84 10.05
N ALA A 227 -6.74 4.87 10.80
CA ALA A 227 -6.80 4.88 12.24
C ALA A 227 -8.26 4.81 12.74
N ARG A 228 -8.49 4.00 13.77
CA ARG A 228 -9.78 3.88 14.45
C ARG A 228 -10.17 5.20 15.11
N GLN A 229 -11.45 5.56 15.01
CA GLN A 229 -12.03 6.77 15.61
C GLN A 229 -12.61 6.54 17.01
#